data_AF-A0A948C7U8-F1
#
_entry.id   AF-A0A948C7U8-F1
#
_cell.length_a   1.000
_cell.length_b   1.000
_cell.length_c   1.000
_cell.angle_alpha   90.00
_cell.angle_beta   90.00
_cell.angle_gamma   90.00
#
_symmetry.space_group_name_H-M   'P 1'
#
loop_
_entity.id
_entity.type
_entity.pdbx_description
1 polymer ?
#
loop_
_entity_poly.entity_id
_entity_poly.type
_entity_poly.pdbx_seq_one_letter_code
_entity_poly.pdbx_strand_id
1 'polypeptide(L)'
;SQFILAKIQFPKLEREFFLNLKKALNNVYSYKNVIIINMGRIDNADMISEFCSFFLRYKKSTWALSVGEMNNRLIFSIRTQNRRANAGRIAQKISGIKGSGGGHETSAGGWIELTDKDSLRNVTQDFIKRFLIQLGHKEDVVLTPLVTVK
;
A
#
# COMPACT_ATOMS: atom_id res chain seq x y z
N SER A 1 -3.29 -29.06 21.39
CA SER A 1 -4.01 -28.37 20.30
C SER A 1 -3.27 -27.16 19.69
N GLN A 2 -2.11 -26.71 20.22
CA GLN A 2 -1.37 -25.54 19.67
C GLN A 2 -0.85 -25.68 18.22
N PHE A 3 -0.62 -26.90 17.73
CA PHE A 3 -0.09 -27.12 16.37
C PHE A 3 -1.08 -26.82 15.24
N ILE A 4 -2.40 -26.89 15.49
CA ILE A 4 -3.42 -26.64 14.46
C ILE A 4 -3.58 -25.14 14.22
N LEU A 5 -3.47 -24.30 15.26
CA LEU A 5 -3.46 -22.84 15.12
C LEU A 5 -2.23 -22.33 14.35
N ALA A 6 -1.05 -22.93 14.57
CA ALA A 6 0.18 -22.52 13.89
C ALA A 6 0.12 -22.71 12.36
N LYS A 7 -0.53 -23.79 11.88
CA LYS A 7 -0.72 -24.03 10.43
C LYS A 7 -1.67 -23.02 9.76
N ILE A 8 -2.63 -22.47 10.50
CA ILE A 8 -3.53 -21.42 10.01
C ILE A 8 -2.80 -20.06 10.01
N GLN A 9 -1.86 -19.84 10.93
CA GLN A 9 -1.11 -18.58 11.05
C GLN A 9 0.07 -18.45 10.06
N PHE A 10 0.60 -19.55 9.54
CA PHE A 10 1.76 -19.55 8.65
C PHE A 10 1.52 -20.48 7.44
N PRO A 11 0.77 -20.03 6.42
CA PRO A 11 0.61 -20.80 5.19
C PRO A 11 1.99 -21.01 4.53
N LYS A 12 2.14 -22.13 3.82
CA LYS A 12 3.29 -22.31 2.92
C LYS A 12 3.20 -21.25 1.83
N LEU A 13 4.31 -20.58 1.57
CA LEU A 13 4.39 -19.51 0.58
C LEU A 13 5.06 -20.03 -0.68
N GLU A 14 4.46 -19.71 -1.83
CA GLU A 14 5.01 -20.05 -3.13
C GLU A 14 6.24 -19.20 -3.47
N ARG A 15 7.06 -19.67 -4.41
CA ARG A 15 8.26 -18.94 -4.89
C ARG A 15 7.93 -17.50 -5.32
N GLU A 16 6.76 -17.31 -5.93
CA GLU A 16 6.29 -16.01 -6.43
C GLU A 16 6.18 -14.97 -5.30
N PHE A 17 5.71 -15.37 -4.12
CA PHE A 17 5.63 -14.47 -2.96
C PHE A 17 7.00 -13.89 -2.63
N PHE A 18 8.07 -14.70 -2.62
CA PHE A 18 9.42 -14.23 -2.29
C PHE A 18 10.02 -13.31 -3.35
N LEU A 19 9.71 -13.54 -4.64
CA LEU A 19 10.10 -12.62 -5.72
C LEU A 19 9.42 -11.26 -5.54
N ASN A 20 8.13 -11.29 -5.23
CA ASN A 20 7.36 -10.08 -4.94
C ASN A 20 7.82 -9.39 -3.65
N LEU A 21 8.19 -10.14 -2.61
CA LEU A 21 8.75 -9.59 -1.38
C LEU A 21 10.09 -8.89 -1.65
N LYS A 22 10.98 -9.49 -2.45
CA LYS A 22 12.23 -8.84 -2.88
C LYS A 22 11.95 -7.52 -3.59
N LYS A 23 10.97 -7.50 -4.50
CA LYS A 23 10.54 -6.29 -5.20
C LYS A 23 10.00 -5.24 -4.23
N ALA A 24 9.16 -5.65 -3.29
CA ALA A 24 8.58 -4.78 -2.27
C ALA A 24 9.66 -4.16 -1.37
N LEU A 25 10.63 -4.98 -0.91
CA LEU A 25 11.74 -4.54 -0.07
C LEU A 25 12.63 -3.49 -0.76
N ASN A 26 12.78 -3.57 -2.08
CA ASN A 26 13.51 -2.57 -2.86
C ASN A 26 12.72 -1.27 -3.07
N ASN A 27 11.39 -1.29 -2.87
CA ASN A 27 10.49 -0.18 -3.19
C ASN A 27 9.56 0.18 -2.02
N VAL A 28 10.03 -0.04 -0.80
CA VAL A 28 9.34 0.34 0.43
C VAL A 28 10.03 1.53 1.06
N TYR A 29 9.21 2.50 1.44
CA TYR A 29 9.65 3.77 2.00
C TYR A 29 8.92 4.03 3.30
N SER A 30 9.58 4.75 4.19
CA SER A 30 9.04 5.20 5.46
C SER A 30 9.07 6.72 5.56
N TYR A 31 8.04 7.28 6.19
CA TYR A 31 7.98 8.66 6.61
C TYR A 31 7.16 8.76 7.88
N LYS A 32 7.77 9.23 8.98
CA LYS A 32 7.17 9.23 10.32
C LYS A 32 6.56 7.86 10.66
N ASN A 33 5.24 7.79 10.81
CA ASN A 33 4.46 6.60 11.13
C ASN A 33 3.76 5.97 9.91
N VAL A 34 4.17 6.33 8.70
CA VAL A 34 3.60 5.88 7.44
C VAL A 34 4.62 5.03 6.68
N ILE A 35 4.17 3.88 6.18
CA ILE A 35 4.92 3.05 5.24
C ILE A 35 4.23 3.08 3.87
N ILE A 36 5.02 3.25 2.83
CA ILE A 36 4.57 3.28 1.44
C ILE A 36 5.30 2.18 0.67
N ILE A 37 4.53 1.33 0.00
CA ILE A 37 5.04 0.25 -0.83
C ILE A 37 4.60 0.51 -2.27
N ASN A 38 5.56 0.65 -3.18
CA ASN A 38 5.27 0.76 -4.60
C ASN A 38 5.68 -0.53 -5.32
N MET A 39 4.70 -1.35 -5.70
CA MET A 39 4.94 -2.61 -6.39
C MET A 39 5.14 -2.44 -7.91
N GLY A 40 5.03 -1.24 -8.46
CA GLY A 40 5.09 -1.01 -9.91
C GLY A 40 4.05 -1.86 -10.65
N ARG A 41 4.41 -2.42 -11.81
CA ARG A 41 3.56 -3.38 -12.54
C ARG A 41 3.36 -4.68 -11.76
N ILE A 42 2.13 -5.14 -11.67
CA ILE A 42 1.75 -6.35 -10.94
C ILE A 42 0.84 -7.21 -11.80
N ASP A 43 0.86 -8.52 -11.54
CA ASP A 43 0.02 -9.50 -12.25
C ASP A 43 -1.11 -10.03 -11.35
N ASN A 44 -1.06 -9.72 -10.04
CA ASN A 44 -2.03 -10.14 -9.05
C ASN A 44 -2.37 -8.99 -8.09
N ALA A 45 -3.62 -8.55 -8.06
CA ALA A 45 -4.08 -7.48 -7.17
C ALA A 45 -4.05 -7.85 -5.68
N ASP A 46 -4.19 -9.13 -5.31
CA ASP A 46 -4.22 -9.56 -3.92
C ASP A 46 -2.93 -9.22 -3.17
N MET A 47 -1.81 -9.20 -3.90
CA MET A 47 -0.50 -8.84 -3.36
C MET A 47 -0.49 -7.42 -2.76
N ILE A 48 -1.28 -6.49 -3.31
CA ILE A 48 -1.33 -5.11 -2.83
C ILE A 48 -1.86 -5.08 -1.40
N SER A 49 -2.93 -5.82 -1.13
CA SER A 49 -3.50 -5.96 0.21
C SER A 49 -2.60 -6.73 1.15
N GLU A 50 -1.99 -7.82 0.66
CA GLU A 50 -1.08 -8.67 1.42
C GLU A 50 0.15 -7.89 1.91
N PHE A 51 0.87 -7.20 1.01
CA PHE A 51 2.05 -6.43 1.38
C PHE A 51 1.71 -5.23 2.25
N CYS A 52 0.57 -4.58 2.03
CA CYS A 52 0.13 -3.48 2.90
C CYS A 52 -0.02 -3.94 4.36
N SER A 53 -0.67 -5.10 4.58
CA SER A 53 -0.79 -5.71 5.90
C SER A 53 0.55 -6.20 6.46
N PHE A 54 1.41 -6.78 5.63
CA PHE A 54 2.72 -7.26 6.04
C PHE A 54 3.60 -6.13 6.58
N PHE A 55 3.71 -5.03 5.84
CA PHE A 55 4.58 -3.91 6.20
C PHE A 55 4.00 -3.02 7.31
N LEU A 56 2.69 -3.01 7.54
CA LEU A 56 2.08 -2.36 8.72
C LEU A 56 2.61 -2.92 10.05
N ARG A 57 3.18 -4.13 10.04
CA ARG A 57 3.81 -4.74 11.23
C ARG A 57 5.12 -4.07 11.62
N TYR A 58 5.66 -3.16 10.81
CA TYR A 58 6.84 -2.39 11.19
C TYR A 58 6.55 -1.56 12.45
N LYS A 59 7.37 -1.71 13.50
CA LYS A 59 7.09 -1.17 14.84
C LYS A 59 6.78 0.34 14.87
N LYS A 60 7.36 1.12 13.95
CA LYS A 60 7.15 2.58 13.89
C LYS A 60 5.96 2.99 13.03
N SER A 61 5.32 2.06 12.31
CA SER A 61 4.20 2.39 11.42
C SER A 61 2.85 2.20 12.09
N THR A 62 1.98 3.19 11.95
CA THR A 62 0.54 3.06 12.25
C THR A 62 -0.31 3.11 10.98
N TRP A 63 0.30 3.46 9.84
CA TRP A 63 -0.31 3.49 8.51
C TRP A 63 0.57 2.76 7.50
N ALA A 64 -0.09 2.07 6.57
CA ALA A 64 0.54 1.53 5.38
C ALA A 64 -0.30 1.86 4.14
N LEU A 65 0.36 2.20 3.05
CA LEU A 65 -0.20 2.31 1.71
C LEU A 65 0.62 1.41 0.78
N SER A 66 -0.04 0.50 0.08
CA SER A 66 0.55 -0.26 -1.02
C SER A 66 -0.13 0.11 -2.33
N VAL A 67 0.63 0.23 -3.41
CA VAL A 67 0.13 0.55 -4.75
C VAL A 67 0.79 -0.32 -5.83
N GLY A 68 0.08 -0.57 -6.92
CA GLY A 68 0.62 -1.24 -8.12
C GLY A 68 -0.26 -1.06 -9.34
N GLU A 69 0.32 -1.20 -10.52
CA GLU A 69 -0.34 -1.09 -11.82
C GLU A 69 -0.82 -2.45 -12.31
N MET A 70 -2.11 -2.57 -12.65
CA MET A 70 -2.69 -3.74 -13.31
C MET A 70 -3.81 -3.28 -14.25
N ASN A 71 -3.83 -3.75 -15.49
CA ASN A 71 -4.92 -3.50 -16.46
C ASN A 71 -5.30 -2.00 -16.58
N ASN A 72 -4.31 -1.13 -16.84
CA ASN A 72 -4.48 0.33 -16.93
C ASN A 72 -5.14 0.95 -15.69
N ARG A 73 -4.91 0.36 -14.51
CA ARG A 73 -5.36 0.90 -13.23
C ARG A 73 -4.23 0.90 -12.22
N LEU A 74 -4.14 1.97 -11.43
CA LEU A 74 -3.35 1.96 -10.21
C LEU A 74 -4.23 1.40 -9.09
N ILE A 75 -4.00 0.14 -8.73
CA ILE A 75 -4.63 -0.55 -7.61
C ILE A 75 -3.93 -0.13 -6.32
N PHE A 76 -4.69 0.07 -5.24
CA PHE A 76 -4.13 0.44 -3.95
C PHE A 76 -4.82 -0.23 -2.77
N SER A 77 -4.09 -0.36 -1.65
CA SER A 77 -4.61 -0.76 -0.36
C SER A 77 -4.06 0.14 0.74
N ILE A 78 -4.94 0.57 1.65
CA ILE A 78 -4.61 1.35 2.85
C ILE A 78 -4.91 0.50 4.07
N ARG A 79 -3.96 0.43 5.00
CA ARG A 79 -4.16 -0.18 6.30
C ARG A 79 -3.75 0.77 7.42
N THR A 80 -4.47 0.70 8.54
CA THR A 80 -4.14 1.48 9.73
C THR A 80 -4.42 0.70 10.99
N GLN A 81 -3.61 0.93 12.02
CA GLN A 81 -3.85 0.44 13.37
C GLN A 81 -4.84 1.33 14.14
N ASN A 82 -5.14 2.54 13.64
CA ASN A 82 -6.05 3.47 14.28
C ASN A 82 -7.50 3.28 13.79
N ARG A 83 -8.33 2.61 14.59
CA ARG A 83 -9.76 2.41 14.31
C ARG A 83 -10.58 3.70 14.17
N ARG A 84 -10.11 4.83 14.71
CA ARG A 84 -10.82 6.11 14.59
C ARG A 84 -10.49 6.85 13.30
N ALA A 85 -9.51 6.39 12.53
CA ALA A 85 -9.01 7.14 11.39
C ALA A 85 -9.78 6.94 10.08
N ASN A 86 -10.65 5.92 10.01
CA ASN A 86 -11.50 5.63 8.86
C ASN A 86 -10.74 5.56 7.52
N ALA A 87 -10.00 4.47 7.32
CA ALA A 87 -9.26 4.22 6.08
C ALA A 87 -10.17 4.27 4.84
N GLY A 88 -11.42 3.78 4.93
CA GLY A 88 -12.39 3.80 3.83
C GLY A 88 -12.69 5.22 3.33
N ARG A 89 -12.88 6.17 4.25
CA ARG A 89 -13.11 7.58 3.91
C ARG A 89 -11.88 8.21 3.24
N ILE A 90 -10.67 7.86 3.68
CA ILE A 90 -9.45 8.33 3.03
C ILE A 90 -9.35 7.77 1.61
N ALA A 91 -9.59 6.46 1.43
CA ALA A 91 -9.58 5.82 0.12
C ALA A 91 -10.52 6.49 -0.88
N GLN A 92 -11.78 6.75 -0.47
CA GLN A 92 -12.77 7.46 -1.29
C GLN A 92 -12.30 8.85 -1.72
N LYS A 93 -11.69 9.61 -0.80
CA LYS A 93 -11.22 10.96 -1.07
C LYS A 93 -10.04 10.97 -2.05
N ILE A 94 -9.07 10.08 -1.88
CA ILE A 94 -7.85 10.10 -2.69
C ILE A 94 -8.06 9.49 -4.09
N SER A 95 -9.01 8.56 -4.25
CA SER A 95 -9.38 8.01 -5.56
C SER A 95 -10.09 9.06 -6.43
N GLY A 96 -10.89 9.93 -5.81
CA GLY A 96 -11.61 11.01 -6.50
C GLY A 96 -12.49 10.50 -7.64
N ILE A 97 -12.72 11.34 -8.66
CA ILE A 97 -13.59 11.01 -9.79
C ILE A 97 -12.99 10.00 -10.77
N LYS A 98 -11.67 9.80 -10.73
CA LYS A 98 -10.93 8.94 -11.68
C LYS A 98 -10.90 7.48 -11.23
N GLY A 99 -11.63 7.11 -10.19
CA GLY A 99 -11.53 5.78 -9.63
C GLY A 99 -12.55 5.50 -8.55
N SER A 100 -12.34 4.38 -7.88
CA SER A 100 -13.18 3.93 -6.79
C SER A 100 -12.30 3.61 -5.59
N GLY A 101 -12.74 4.04 -4.41
CA GLY A 101 -12.10 3.76 -3.14
C GLY A 101 -13.16 3.40 -2.11
N GLY A 102 -12.85 2.48 -1.21
CA GLY A 102 -13.80 2.05 -0.19
C GLY A 102 -13.16 1.18 0.88
N GLY A 103 -13.93 0.86 1.91
CA GLY A 103 -13.49 0.00 3.01
C GLY A 103 -14.06 0.41 4.36
N HIS A 104 -13.37 -0.02 5.40
CA HIS A 104 -13.74 0.09 6.80
C HIS A 104 -12.78 0.99 7.58
N GLU A 105 -12.87 0.95 8.91
CA GLU A 105 -12.12 1.79 9.83
C GLU A 105 -10.60 1.64 9.67
N THR A 106 -10.14 0.40 9.51
CA THR A 106 -8.71 0.02 9.54
C THR A 106 -8.17 -0.52 8.23
N SER A 107 -9.05 -0.75 7.25
CA SER A 107 -8.69 -1.40 6.00
C SER A 107 -9.51 -0.83 4.86
N ALA A 108 -8.84 -0.40 3.82
CA ALA A 108 -9.46 0.12 2.62
C ALA A 108 -8.64 -0.22 1.37
N GLY A 109 -9.24 -0.04 0.22
CA GLY A 109 -8.59 -0.24 -1.05
C GLY A 109 -9.42 0.33 -2.18
N GLY A 110 -8.90 0.18 -3.38
CA GLY A 110 -9.52 0.73 -4.56
C GLY A 110 -8.60 0.77 -5.74
N TRP A 111 -8.99 1.55 -6.73
CA TRP A 111 -8.24 1.76 -7.95
C TRP A 111 -8.51 3.16 -8.52
N ILE A 112 -7.58 3.64 -9.34
CA ILE A 112 -7.80 4.78 -10.24
C ILE A 112 -7.42 4.39 -11.67
N GLU A 113 -8.14 4.90 -12.66
CA GLU A 113 -7.84 4.67 -14.07
C GLU A 113 -6.57 5.39 -14.49
N LEU A 114 -5.79 4.72 -15.32
CA LEU A 114 -4.63 5.26 -16.02
C LEU A 114 -4.99 5.37 -17.49
N THR A 115 -4.72 6.54 -18.06
CA THR A 115 -4.85 6.82 -19.49
C THR A 115 -3.49 6.63 -20.18
N ASP A 116 -3.49 6.49 -21.50
CA ASP A 116 -2.24 6.32 -22.27
C ASP A 116 -1.27 7.51 -22.17
N LYS A 117 -1.78 8.67 -21.73
CA LYS A 117 -0.99 9.88 -21.50
C LYS A 117 -0.38 9.93 -20.09
N ASP A 118 -0.81 9.05 -19.19
CA ASP A 118 -0.37 9.06 -17.81
C ASP A 118 1.01 8.42 -17.67
N SER A 119 1.94 9.15 -17.06
CA SER A 119 3.16 8.54 -16.52
C SER A 119 2.81 7.85 -15.22
N LEU A 120 2.93 6.51 -15.17
CA LEU A 120 2.69 5.72 -13.95
C LEU A 120 3.43 6.29 -12.75
N ARG A 121 4.69 6.71 -12.95
CA ARG A 121 5.51 7.32 -11.90
C ARG A 121 4.85 8.58 -11.35
N ASN A 122 4.41 9.48 -12.22
CA ASN A 122 3.82 10.76 -11.81
C ASN A 122 2.47 10.56 -11.13
N VAL A 123 1.62 9.68 -11.68
CA VAL A 123 0.33 9.34 -11.06
C VAL A 123 0.53 8.70 -9.69
N THR A 124 1.48 7.77 -9.57
CA THR A 124 1.79 7.13 -8.29
C THR A 124 2.29 8.15 -7.26
N GLN A 125 3.19 9.05 -7.67
CA GLN A 125 3.70 10.12 -6.79
C GLN A 125 2.58 11.06 -6.33
N ASP A 126 1.71 11.50 -7.24
CA ASP A 126 0.56 12.34 -6.90
C ASP A 126 -0.43 11.60 -5.96
N PHE A 127 -0.66 10.31 -6.21
CA PHE A 127 -1.52 9.50 -5.34
C PHE A 127 -0.97 9.36 -3.92
N ILE A 128 0.33 9.07 -3.78
CA ILE A 128 1.03 9.00 -2.49
C ILE A 128 0.94 10.35 -1.77
N LYS A 129 1.17 11.45 -2.50
CA LYS A 129 1.08 12.81 -1.98
C LYS A 129 -0.32 13.14 -1.46
N ARG A 130 -1.38 12.85 -2.22
CA ARG A 130 -2.78 13.00 -1.76
C ARG A 130 -3.05 12.22 -0.49
N PHE A 131 -2.56 10.98 -0.39
CA PHE A 131 -2.68 10.16 0.81
C PHE A 131 -2.00 10.83 2.02
N LEU A 132 -0.76 11.29 1.88
CA LEU A 132 -0.03 11.97 2.95
C LEU A 132 -0.72 13.27 3.39
N ILE A 133 -1.27 14.05 2.45
CA ILE A 133 -2.06 15.25 2.76
C ILE A 133 -3.32 14.89 3.56
N GLN A 134 -4.02 13.79 3.22
CA GLN A 134 -5.17 13.32 4.03
C GLN A 134 -4.77 12.92 5.46
N LEU A 135 -3.50 12.57 5.69
CA LEU A 135 -2.96 12.30 7.03
C LEU A 135 -2.45 13.57 7.75
N GLY A 136 -2.62 14.75 7.15
CA GLY A 136 -2.16 16.02 7.72
C GLY A 136 -0.65 16.27 7.57
N HIS A 137 0.00 15.60 6.61
CA HIS A 137 1.40 15.86 6.28
C HIS A 137 1.53 16.91 5.17
N LYS A 138 2.71 17.54 5.11
CA LYS A 138 3.05 18.49 4.05
C LYS A 138 3.16 17.79 2.70
N GLU A 139 3.19 18.60 1.65
CA GLU A 139 3.26 18.16 0.27
C GLU A 139 4.65 17.64 -0.13
N ASP A 140 5.68 18.29 0.38
CA ASP A 140 7.10 18.19 0.02
C ASP A 140 7.87 17.24 0.95
N VAL A 141 7.27 16.08 1.29
CA VAL A 141 7.93 15.14 2.19
C VAL A 141 9.00 14.32 1.48
N VAL A 142 10.12 14.12 2.17
CA VAL A 142 11.18 13.21 1.73
C VAL A 142 10.89 11.81 2.28
N LEU A 143 10.60 10.88 1.38
CA LEU A 143 10.43 9.46 1.71
C LEU A 143 11.80 8.80 1.84
N THR A 144 12.04 8.08 2.95
CA THR A 144 13.31 7.37 3.19
C THR A 144 13.13 5.89 2.90
N PRO A 145 13.99 5.25 2.08
CA PRO A 145 13.95 3.80 1.89
C PRO A 145 13.96 3.06 3.24
N LEU A 146 13.03 2.13 3.44
CA LEU A 146 12.96 1.37 4.70
C LEU A 146 14.16 0.45 4.87
N VAL A 147 14.62 -0.13 3.76
CA VAL A 147 15.85 -0.92 3.70
C VAL A 147 16.84 -0.14 2.84
N THR A 148 17.99 0.18 3.43
CA THR A 148 19.12 0.70 2.66
C THR A 148 19.94 -0.48 2.20
N VAL A 149 20.06 -0.67 0.88
CA VAL A 149 21.08 -1.57 0.34
C VAL A 149 22.42 -0.88 0.60
N LYS A 150 23.26 -1.48 1.44
CA LYS A 150 24.67 -1.09 1.55
C LYS A 150 25.43 -1.54 0.31
#